data_AF-A0A9X2I6C6-F1
#
_entry.id   AF-A0A9X2I6C6-F1
#
_cell.length_a   1.000
_cell.length_b   1.000
_cell.length_c   1.000
_cell.angle_alpha   90.00
_cell.angle_beta   90.00
_cell.angle_gamma   90.00
#
_symmetry.space_group_name_H-M   'P 1'
#
loop_
_entity.id
_entity.type
_entity.pdbx_description
1 polymer ?
#
loop_
_entity_poly.entity_id
_entity_poly.type
_entity_poly.pdbx_seq_one_letter_code
_entity_poly.pdbx_strand_id
1 'polypeptide(L)'
;MPLIKELRQFKNQSCNEGYLTIYLSTDQTSNDQQRGEWKIRLKNGLKKIEKYIEADNEATIKAYRHVKKKATEAIYAIQTELPKSIVLIASPNGDFFLRKLQIPVENTFYWDNEPKIEQLERLSKEYPTEGILFVQKEHVFMIETSLGEINIERLYNLEIEKEDWKQYDGIAASERMAKRANHRDKYEQRFEANQQRAFKDLANTIQKEADRNKWSTIYLVGEQGLTTEFEKQLLFPTVKIIDKNYKKFSSKEIVGQVLAS
;
A
#
# COMPACT_ATOMS: atom_id res chain seq x y z
N MET A 1 -7.57 -9.77 3.08
CA MET A 1 -7.07 -10.80 2.14
C MET A 1 -6.16 -10.09 1.16
N PRO A 2 -5.05 -10.68 0.70
CA PRO A 2 -4.12 -9.99 -0.20
C PRO A 2 -4.80 -9.70 -1.55
N LEU A 3 -4.67 -8.46 -2.01
CA LEU A 3 -5.29 -7.91 -3.24
C LEU A 3 -5.10 -8.81 -4.48
N ILE A 4 -3.95 -9.46 -4.58
CA ILE A 4 -3.63 -10.42 -5.66
C ILE A 4 -4.61 -11.59 -5.74
N LYS A 5 -5.16 -12.06 -4.60
CA LYS A 5 -6.16 -13.13 -4.60
C LYS A 5 -7.51 -12.64 -5.13
N GLU A 6 -7.86 -11.39 -4.86
CA GLU A 6 -9.09 -10.77 -5.35
C GLU A 6 -9.00 -10.44 -6.84
N LEU A 7 -7.83 -10.03 -7.35
CA LEU A 7 -7.59 -9.88 -8.79
C LEU A 7 -7.92 -11.14 -9.59
N ARG A 8 -7.65 -12.32 -9.02
CA ARG A 8 -7.98 -13.61 -9.67
C ARG A 8 -9.48 -13.86 -9.77
N GLN A 9 -10.30 -13.24 -8.92
CA GLN A 9 -11.74 -13.38 -8.97
C GLN A 9 -12.32 -12.64 -10.18
N PHE A 10 -11.74 -11.50 -10.54
CA PHE A 10 -12.20 -10.70 -11.69
C PHE A 10 -11.77 -11.26 -13.06
N LYS A 11 -10.69 -12.06 -13.14
CA LYS A 11 -10.14 -12.60 -14.40
C LYS A 11 -11.13 -13.34 -15.28
N ASN A 12 -12.10 -14.02 -14.67
CA ASN A 12 -13.05 -14.89 -15.37
C ASN A 12 -14.49 -14.40 -15.21
N GLN A 13 -14.68 -13.16 -14.75
CA GLN A 13 -16.01 -12.58 -14.60
C GLN A 13 -16.42 -11.90 -15.90
N SER A 14 -17.66 -12.15 -16.30
CA SER A 14 -18.32 -11.42 -17.38
C SER A 14 -19.74 -11.04 -16.95
N CYS A 15 -20.18 -9.87 -17.41
CA CYS A 15 -21.48 -9.32 -17.14
C CYS A 15 -22.03 -8.78 -18.46
N ASN A 16 -23.14 -9.32 -18.94
CA ASN A 16 -23.77 -8.86 -20.19
C ASN A 16 -24.23 -7.40 -20.13
N GLU A 17 -24.48 -6.87 -18.93
CA GLU A 17 -24.85 -5.48 -18.71
C GLU A 17 -23.63 -4.55 -18.57
N GLY A 18 -22.42 -5.11 -18.44
CA GLY A 18 -21.16 -4.37 -18.37
C GLY A 18 -20.56 -4.22 -16.96
N TYR A 19 -19.26 -3.94 -16.95
CA TYR A 19 -18.44 -3.55 -15.82
C TYR A 19 -17.90 -2.15 -16.03
N LEU A 20 -18.05 -1.29 -15.03
CA LEU A 20 -17.31 -0.04 -14.93
C LEU A 20 -15.96 -0.31 -14.29
N THR A 21 -14.89 -0.08 -15.05
CA THR A 21 -13.52 -0.12 -14.51
C THR A 21 -12.91 1.27 -14.54
N ILE A 22 -12.40 1.73 -13.39
CA ILE A 22 -11.79 3.03 -13.20
C ILE A 22 -10.42 2.84 -12.57
N TYR A 23 -9.41 3.38 -13.22
CA TYR A 23 -8.11 3.69 -12.62
C TYR A 23 -7.98 5.19 -12.56
N LEU A 24 -7.81 5.72 -11.36
CA LEU A 24 -7.77 7.15 -11.11
C LEU A 24 -6.55 7.51 -10.26
N SER A 25 -5.65 8.30 -10.82
CA SER A 25 -4.58 8.94 -10.07
C SER A 25 -5.15 10.09 -9.24
N THR A 26 -4.85 10.05 -7.94
CA THR A 26 -5.25 11.04 -6.94
C THR A 26 -4.06 11.60 -6.17
N ASP A 27 -2.84 11.29 -6.62
CA ASP A 27 -1.60 11.79 -6.05
C ASP A 27 -1.67 13.31 -5.90
N GLN A 28 -1.22 13.86 -4.78
CA GLN A 28 -1.29 15.29 -4.49
C GLN A 28 0.10 15.92 -4.41
N THR A 29 1.14 15.15 -4.73
CA THR A 29 2.53 15.59 -4.66
C THR A 29 2.92 16.53 -5.80
N SER A 30 2.13 16.60 -6.87
CA SER A 30 2.27 17.61 -7.93
C SER A 30 1.39 18.84 -7.67
N ASN A 31 1.92 20.04 -7.96
CA ASN A 31 1.22 21.32 -7.76
C ASN A 31 -0.14 21.40 -8.49
N ASP A 32 -0.31 20.67 -9.58
CA ASP A 32 -1.55 20.64 -10.37
C ASP A 32 -2.64 19.80 -9.69
N GLN A 33 -2.28 18.71 -9.01
CA GLN A 33 -3.25 17.80 -8.39
C GLN A 33 -3.80 18.29 -7.05
N GLN A 34 -3.11 19.19 -6.35
CA GLN A 34 -3.59 19.84 -5.11
C GLN A 34 -4.92 20.61 -5.29
N ARG A 35 -5.29 20.93 -6.54
CA ARG A 35 -6.51 21.69 -6.88
C ARG A 35 -7.73 20.83 -7.22
N GLY A 36 -7.68 19.52 -6.94
CA GLY A 36 -8.79 18.62 -7.24
C GLY A 36 -8.91 18.24 -8.72
N GLU A 37 -7.79 18.23 -9.45
CA GLU A 37 -7.74 17.81 -10.85
C GLU A 37 -8.32 16.40 -11.05
N TRP A 38 -8.14 15.51 -10.08
CA TRP A 38 -8.74 14.17 -10.12
C TRP A 38 -10.25 14.20 -10.31
N LYS A 39 -10.97 15.22 -9.78
CA LYS A 39 -12.42 15.39 -9.97
C LYS A 39 -12.73 15.68 -11.43
N ILE A 40 -11.89 16.48 -12.08
CA ILE A 40 -12.00 16.80 -13.50
C ILE A 40 -11.70 15.55 -14.33
N ARG A 41 -10.64 14.80 -14.01
CA ARG A 41 -10.30 13.53 -14.69
C ARG A 41 -11.42 12.50 -14.57
N LEU A 42 -11.96 12.28 -13.37
CA LEU A 42 -13.09 11.41 -13.11
C LEU A 42 -14.32 11.83 -13.94
N LYS A 43 -14.71 13.11 -13.86
CA LYS A 43 -15.86 13.64 -14.61
C LYS A 43 -15.69 13.45 -16.12
N ASN A 44 -14.51 13.76 -16.65
CA ASN A 44 -14.23 13.66 -18.08
C ASN A 44 -14.18 12.21 -18.57
N GLY A 45 -13.57 11.31 -17.77
CA GLY A 45 -13.53 9.88 -18.06
C GLY A 45 -14.92 9.26 -18.15
N LEU A 46 -15.75 9.50 -17.14
CA LEU A 46 -17.14 9.03 -17.12
C LEU A 46 -17.99 9.64 -18.25
N LYS A 47 -17.78 10.92 -18.58
CA LYS A 47 -18.48 11.56 -19.71
C LYS A 47 -18.05 10.97 -21.06
N LYS A 48 -16.79 10.56 -21.21
CA LYS A 48 -16.29 9.92 -22.43
C LYS A 48 -16.96 8.56 -22.65
N ILE A 49 -17.17 7.79 -21.57
CA ILE A 49 -17.94 6.54 -21.64
C ILE A 49 -19.38 6.82 -22.05
N GLU A 50 -20.05 7.81 -21.46
CA GLU A 50 -21.45 8.14 -21.81
C GLU A 50 -21.62 8.37 -23.30
N LYS A 51 -20.73 9.17 -23.91
CA LYS A 51 -20.76 9.42 -25.34
C LYS A 51 -20.57 8.16 -26.20
N TYR A 52 -19.80 7.20 -25.70
CA TYR A 52 -19.54 5.95 -26.43
C TYR A 52 -20.75 5.01 -26.38
N ILE A 53 -21.46 4.94 -25.24
CA ILE A 53 -22.62 4.07 -25.05
C ILE A 53 -23.96 4.74 -25.41
N GLU A 54 -23.96 6.01 -25.81
CA GLU A 54 -25.18 6.76 -26.17
C GLU A 54 -25.97 6.12 -27.32
N ALA A 55 -25.30 5.37 -28.20
CA ALA A 55 -25.91 4.62 -29.30
C ALA A 55 -26.23 3.15 -28.96
N ASP A 56 -25.97 2.71 -27.73
CA ASP A 56 -26.25 1.35 -27.25
C ASP A 56 -27.73 1.22 -26.84
N ASN A 57 -28.12 0.02 -26.41
CA ASN A 57 -29.48 -0.26 -25.95
C ASN A 57 -29.81 0.44 -24.61
N GLU A 58 -31.09 0.66 -24.37
CA GLU A 58 -31.58 1.38 -23.19
C GLU A 58 -31.21 0.71 -21.86
N ALA A 59 -31.09 -0.63 -21.85
CA ALA A 59 -30.71 -1.39 -20.65
C ALA A 59 -29.24 -1.11 -20.27
N THR A 60 -28.31 -1.15 -21.23
CA THR A 60 -26.89 -0.80 -21.02
C THR A 60 -26.74 0.63 -20.49
N ILE A 61 -27.48 1.58 -21.07
CA ILE A 61 -27.43 2.99 -20.64
C ILE A 61 -27.92 3.13 -19.18
N LYS A 62 -29.02 2.46 -18.81
CA LYS A 62 -29.55 2.46 -17.44
C LYS A 62 -28.59 1.81 -16.45
N ALA A 63 -28.04 0.66 -16.80
CA ALA A 63 -27.03 -0.07 -16.04
C ALA A 63 -25.81 0.82 -15.76
N TYR A 64 -25.23 1.43 -16.79
CA TYR A 64 -24.11 2.35 -16.65
C TYR A 64 -24.43 3.52 -15.74
N ARG A 65 -25.57 4.20 -15.92
CA ARG A 65 -25.96 5.35 -15.08
C ARG A 65 -26.06 4.97 -13.61
N HIS A 66 -26.61 3.80 -13.30
CA HIS A 66 -26.70 3.28 -11.94
C HIS A 66 -25.31 3.07 -11.33
N VAL A 67 -24.44 2.33 -12.02
CA VAL A 67 -23.08 2.01 -11.55
C VAL A 67 -22.23 3.28 -11.44
N LYS A 68 -22.30 4.19 -12.42
CA LYS A 68 -21.64 5.50 -12.43
C LYS A 68 -21.96 6.29 -11.17
N LYS A 69 -23.24 6.37 -10.79
CA LYS A 69 -23.67 7.11 -9.59
C LYS A 69 -23.02 6.54 -8.34
N LYS A 70 -23.15 5.22 -8.14
CA LYS A 70 -22.58 4.50 -6.98
C LYS A 70 -21.05 4.65 -6.91
N ALA A 71 -20.36 4.49 -8.05
CA ALA A 71 -18.92 4.63 -8.14
C ALA A 71 -18.47 6.06 -7.80
N THR A 72 -19.17 7.06 -8.32
CA THR A 72 -18.89 8.47 -8.03
C THR A 72 -19.05 8.76 -6.54
N GLU A 73 -20.19 8.39 -5.94
CA GLU A 73 -20.45 8.60 -4.51
C GLU A 73 -19.38 7.96 -3.62
N ALA A 74 -18.97 6.73 -3.93
CA ALA A 74 -17.93 6.02 -3.17
C ALA A 74 -16.55 6.69 -3.27
N ILE A 75 -16.17 7.19 -4.46
CA ILE A 75 -14.90 7.92 -4.65
C ILE A 75 -14.93 9.26 -3.93
N TYR A 76 -16.03 10.01 -3.99
CA TYR A 76 -16.14 11.29 -3.28
C TYR A 76 -16.16 11.12 -1.76
N ALA A 77 -16.68 10.00 -1.24
CA ALA A 77 -16.70 9.72 0.19
C ALA A 77 -15.29 9.61 0.81
N ILE A 78 -14.26 9.29 0.02
CA ILE A 78 -12.87 9.15 0.49
C ILE A 78 -12.01 10.39 0.23
N GLN A 79 -12.61 11.50 -0.21
CA GLN A 79 -11.87 12.71 -0.62
C GLN A 79 -11.04 13.38 0.49
N THR A 80 -11.34 13.12 1.76
CA THR A 80 -10.62 13.70 2.91
C THR A 80 -9.32 12.96 3.22
N GLU A 81 -9.18 11.72 2.75
CA GLU A 81 -8.00 10.87 2.98
C GLU A 81 -7.66 10.17 1.66
N LEU A 82 -7.28 10.99 0.67
CA LEU A 82 -7.01 10.50 -0.67
C LEU A 82 -5.71 9.70 -0.72
N PRO A 83 -5.75 8.47 -1.25
CA PRO A 83 -4.54 7.72 -1.57
C PRO A 83 -3.82 8.34 -2.78
N LYS A 84 -2.68 7.79 -3.20
CA LYS A 84 -2.06 8.17 -4.48
C LYS A 84 -2.88 7.74 -5.69
N SER A 85 -3.63 6.66 -5.57
CA SER A 85 -4.56 6.24 -6.61
C SER A 85 -5.73 5.42 -6.09
N ILE A 86 -6.76 5.34 -6.93
CA ILE A 86 -7.98 4.60 -6.70
C ILE A 86 -8.19 3.65 -7.86
N VAL A 87 -8.55 2.41 -7.53
CA VAL A 87 -9.04 1.43 -8.50
C VAL A 87 -10.46 1.05 -8.11
N LEU A 88 -11.38 1.15 -9.07
CA LEU A 88 -12.77 0.74 -8.90
C LEU A 88 -13.20 -0.19 -10.03
N ILE A 89 -13.81 -1.32 -9.67
CA ILE A 89 -14.46 -2.25 -10.59
C ILE A 89 -15.87 -2.48 -10.05
N ALA A 90 -16.90 -2.22 -10.85
CA ALA A 90 -18.28 -2.40 -10.41
C ALA A 90 -19.20 -2.86 -11.54
N SER A 91 -20.17 -3.71 -11.21
CA SER A 91 -21.23 -4.15 -12.11
C SER A 91 -22.61 -3.76 -11.57
N PRO A 92 -23.65 -3.71 -12.42
CA PRO A 92 -25.03 -3.53 -11.98
C PRO A 92 -25.52 -4.68 -11.09
N ASN A 93 -24.98 -5.88 -11.29
CA ASN A 93 -25.38 -7.13 -10.63
C ASN A 93 -24.87 -7.25 -9.17
N GLY A 94 -24.19 -6.22 -8.67
CA GLY A 94 -23.80 -6.12 -7.26
C GLY A 94 -22.30 -6.23 -7.02
N ASP A 95 -21.48 -6.58 -8.02
CA ASP A 95 -20.03 -6.53 -7.86
C ASP A 95 -19.60 -5.09 -7.59
N PHE A 96 -18.86 -4.90 -6.51
CA PHE A 96 -18.36 -3.59 -6.15
C PHE A 96 -17.03 -3.72 -5.44
N PHE A 97 -15.98 -3.29 -6.13
CA PHE A 97 -14.61 -3.36 -5.70
C PHE A 97 -14.03 -1.96 -5.75
N LEU A 98 -13.58 -1.46 -4.61
CA LEU A 98 -12.90 -0.18 -4.47
C LEU A 98 -11.63 -0.40 -3.66
N ARG A 99 -10.48 0.01 -4.21
CA ARG A 99 -9.17 -0.12 -3.56
C ARG A 99 -8.41 1.19 -3.62
N LYS A 100 -7.62 1.42 -2.56
CA LYS A 100 -6.87 2.66 -2.31
C LYS A 100 -5.39 2.31 -2.34
N LEU A 101 -4.68 2.68 -3.39
CA LEU A 101 -3.28 2.28 -3.56
C LEU A 101 -2.34 3.46 -3.27
N GLN A 102 -1.21 3.19 -2.62
CA GLN A 102 -0.15 4.19 -2.37
C GLN A 102 0.88 4.25 -3.51
N ILE A 103 0.49 3.83 -4.71
CA ILE A 103 1.29 3.81 -5.93
C ILE A 103 0.55 4.54 -7.07
N PRO A 104 1.26 5.10 -8.06
CA PRO A 104 0.63 5.79 -9.18
C PRO A 104 -0.10 4.82 -10.11
N VAL A 105 -1.12 5.32 -10.79
CA VAL A 105 -1.83 4.63 -11.89
C VAL A 105 -2.04 5.58 -13.05
N GLU A 106 -2.16 5.02 -14.25
CA GLU A 106 -2.62 5.75 -15.42
C GLU A 106 -4.14 5.92 -15.38
N ASN A 107 -4.60 7.16 -15.57
CA ASN A 107 -6.02 7.50 -15.60
C ASN A 107 -6.73 6.83 -16.78
N THR A 108 -7.48 5.76 -16.52
CA THR A 108 -8.18 4.99 -17.55
C THR A 108 -9.58 4.61 -17.08
N PHE A 109 -10.53 4.58 -18.01
CA PHE A 109 -11.95 4.41 -17.75
C PHE A 109 -12.56 3.51 -18.82
N TYR A 110 -13.22 2.44 -18.40
CA TYR A 110 -13.79 1.44 -19.30
C TYR A 110 -15.22 1.08 -18.90
N TRP A 111 -16.04 0.80 -19.91
CA TRP A 111 -17.30 0.11 -19.78
C TRP A 111 -17.31 -1.02 -20.79
N ASP A 112 -17.25 -2.26 -20.30
CA ASP A 112 -17.12 -3.45 -21.13
C ASP A 112 -17.71 -4.66 -20.39
N ASN A 113 -17.98 -5.76 -21.09
CA ASN A 113 -18.58 -6.95 -20.51
C ASN A 113 -17.64 -7.67 -19.52
N GLU A 114 -16.35 -7.35 -19.57
CA GLU A 114 -15.32 -7.89 -18.69
C GLU A 114 -14.58 -6.77 -17.94
N PRO A 115 -14.19 -6.98 -16.67
CA PRO A 115 -13.40 -6.00 -15.94
C PRO A 115 -12.00 -5.87 -16.53
N LYS A 116 -11.53 -4.61 -16.71
CA LYS A 116 -10.21 -4.33 -17.29
C LYS A 116 -9.12 -4.35 -16.23
N ILE A 117 -8.49 -5.50 -16.03
CA ILE A 117 -7.53 -5.73 -14.94
C ILE A 117 -6.05 -5.64 -15.36
N GLU A 118 -5.76 -5.37 -16.64
CA GLU A 118 -4.41 -5.44 -17.21
C GLU A 118 -3.42 -4.53 -16.47
N GLN A 119 -3.86 -3.32 -16.11
CA GLN A 119 -3.04 -2.40 -15.33
C GLN A 119 -2.79 -2.92 -13.91
N LEU A 120 -3.79 -3.49 -13.22
CA LEU A 120 -3.57 -4.14 -11.92
C LEU A 120 -2.58 -5.30 -12.01
N GLU A 121 -2.64 -6.10 -13.08
CA GLU A 121 -1.69 -7.20 -13.29
C GLU A 121 -0.27 -6.69 -13.46
N ARG A 122 -0.07 -5.64 -14.25
CA ARG A 122 1.24 -4.99 -14.41
C ARG A 122 1.75 -4.46 -13.07
N LEU A 123 0.93 -3.70 -12.35
CA LEU A 123 1.28 -3.16 -11.04
C LEU A 123 1.60 -4.28 -10.03
N SER A 124 0.94 -5.45 -10.13
CA SER A 124 1.20 -6.56 -9.20
C SER A 124 2.58 -7.19 -9.38
N LYS A 125 3.18 -7.02 -10.56
CA LYS A 125 4.55 -7.44 -10.87
C LYS A 125 5.56 -6.36 -10.49
N GLU A 126 5.20 -5.09 -10.67
CA GLU A 126 6.06 -3.94 -10.32
C GLU A 126 6.14 -3.69 -8.81
N TYR A 127 5.04 -3.94 -8.10
CA TYR A 127 4.89 -3.79 -6.66
C TYR A 127 4.46 -5.13 -6.02
N PRO A 128 5.36 -6.14 -6.03
CA PRO A 128 5.11 -7.44 -5.41
C PRO A 128 4.97 -7.32 -3.88
N THR A 129 4.88 -8.45 -3.19
CA THR A 129 4.94 -8.42 -1.73
C THR A 129 6.35 -8.03 -1.28
N GLU A 130 6.44 -7.01 -0.44
CA GLU A 130 7.70 -6.42 0.02
C GLU A 130 7.61 -6.09 1.51
N GLY A 131 8.77 -6.10 2.17
CA GLY A 131 8.90 -5.70 3.57
C GLY A 131 9.55 -4.34 3.69
N ILE A 132 9.01 -3.47 4.53
CA ILE A 132 9.62 -2.21 4.93
C ILE A 132 9.92 -2.29 6.42
N LEU A 133 11.19 -2.13 6.79
CA LEU A 133 11.66 -2.17 8.17
C LEU A 133 12.18 -0.79 8.55
N PHE A 134 11.46 -0.10 9.42
CA PHE A 134 11.94 1.11 10.06
C PHE A 134 12.76 0.75 11.30
N VAL A 135 14.08 0.82 11.17
CA VAL A 135 15.05 0.36 12.16
C VAL A 135 15.46 1.52 13.08
N GLN A 136 15.31 1.31 14.38
CA GLN A 136 15.82 2.21 15.42
C GLN A 136 16.59 1.40 16.49
N LYS A 137 17.23 2.12 17.43
CA LYS A 137 18.06 1.51 18.47
C LYS A 137 17.31 0.44 19.28
N GLU A 138 16.10 0.75 19.74
CA GLU A 138 15.32 -0.09 20.65
C GLU A 138 14.04 -0.68 20.04
N HIS A 139 13.74 -0.34 18.79
CA HIS A 139 12.55 -0.88 18.14
C HIS A 139 12.70 -0.96 16.64
N VAL A 140 12.01 -1.92 16.05
CA VAL A 140 11.87 -2.07 14.60
C VAL A 140 10.39 -2.11 14.28
N PHE A 141 9.95 -1.20 13.42
CA PHE A 141 8.59 -1.19 12.90
C PHE A 141 8.58 -1.79 11.50
N MET A 142 7.84 -2.87 11.33
CA MET A 142 7.74 -3.63 10.09
C MET A 142 6.39 -3.38 9.43
N ILE A 143 6.41 -3.11 8.14
CA ILE A 143 5.23 -3.05 7.28
C ILE A 143 5.42 -4.08 6.17
N GLU A 144 4.49 -5.01 6.04
CA GLU A 144 4.36 -5.80 4.82
C GLU A 144 3.41 -5.07 3.87
N THR A 145 3.85 -4.86 2.63
CA THR A 145 3.04 -4.23 1.59
C THR A 145 3.01 -5.06 0.32
N SER A 146 1.94 -4.92 -0.45
CA SER A 146 1.87 -5.38 -1.83
C SER A 146 0.97 -4.42 -2.61
N LEU A 147 1.30 -4.09 -3.86
CA LEU A 147 0.53 -3.11 -4.64
C LEU A 147 0.39 -1.74 -3.93
N GLY A 148 1.33 -1.40 -3.04
CA GLY A 148 1.27 -0.22 -2.20
C GLY A 148 0.15 -0.22 -1.15
N GLU A 149 -0.53 -1.34 -0.93
CA GLU A 149 -1.45 -1.53 0.20
C GLU A 149 -0.72 -2.16 1.39
N ILE A 150 -1.12 -1.79 2.60
CA ILE A 150 -0.56 -2.35 3.83
C ILE A 150 -1.29 -3.65 4.14
N ASN A 151 -0.54 -4.75 4.16
CA ASN A 151 -1.07 -6.07 4.51
C ASN A 151 -0.92 -6.36 6.00
N ILE A 152 0.24 -6.03 6.57
CA ILE A 152 0.61 -6.33 7.96
C ILE A 152 1.42 -5.16 8.52
N GLU A 153 1.19 -4.84 9.79
CA GLU A 153 2.00 -3.90 10.56
C GLU A 153 2.43 -4.59 11.85
N ARG A 154 3.72 -4.51 12.19
CA ARG A 154 4.28 -5.03 13.45
C ARG A 154 5.27 -4.07 14.07
N LEU A 155 5.24 -3.98 15.39
CA LEU A 155 6.23 -3.27 16.17
C LEU A 155 6.97 -4.27 17.05
N TYR A 156 8.27 -4.37 16.84
CA TYR A 156 9.18 -5.11 17.69
C TYR A 156 9.86 -4.13 18.64
N ASN A 157 9.68 -4.29 19.94
CA ASN A 157 10.35 -3.48 20.95
C ASN A 157 11.36 -4.35 21.71
N LEU A 158 12.59 -3.89 21.80
CA LEU A 158 13.65 -4.56 22.53
C LEU A 158 13.44 -4.34 24.03
N GLU A 159 13.27 -5.43 24.78
CA GLU A 159 13.33 -5.42 26.24
C GLU A 159 14.79 -5.66 26.66
N ILE A 160 15.55 -4.57 26.85
CA ILE A 160 17.00 -4.60 27.13
C ILE A 160 17.34 -5.50 28.33
N GLU A 161 16.51 -5.48 29.38
CA GLU A 161 16.71 -6.28 30.59
C GLU A 161 16.59 -7.79 30.35
N LYS A 162 15.83 -8.20 29.32
CA LYS A 162 15.58 -9.62 28.99
C LYS A 162 16.26 -10.07 27.71
N GLU A 163 16.91 -9.16 26.98
CA GLU A 163 17.47 -9.39 25.65
C GLU A 163 16.44 -9.99 24.66
N ASP A 164 15.16 -9.67 24.82
CA ASP A 164 14.06 -10.28 24.06
C ASP A 164 13.19 -9.23 23.35
N TRP A 165 12.54 -9.63 22.26
CA TRP A 165 11.69 -8.77 21.45
C TRP A 165 10.22 -8.94 21.82
N LYS A 166 9.60 -7.86 22.26
CA LYS A 166 8.15 -7.81 22.43
C LYS A 166 7.47 -7.34 21.15
N GLN A 167 6.70 -8.24 20.55
CA GLN A 167 5.92 -7.96 19.34
C GLN A 167 4.54 -7.38 19.66
N TYR A 168 4.12 -6.40 18.85
CA TYR A 168 2.76 -5.89 18.79
C TYR A 168 2.30 -5.90 17.33
N ASP A 169 1.04 -6.22 17.07
CA ASP A 169 0.47 -6.35 15.72
C ASP A 169 -0.64 -5.32 15.44
N GLY A 170 -0.78 -4.92 14.17
CA GLY A 170 -1.90 -4.13 13.65
C GLY A 170 -2.00 -2.72 14.25
N ILE A 171 -3.23 -2.25 14.53
CA ILE A 171 -3.50 -0.90 15.07
C ILE A 171 -2.68 -0.62 16.33
N ALA A 172 -2.53 -1.63 17.18
CA ALA A 172 -1.74 -1.57 18.40
C ALA A 172 -0.24 -1.32 18.15
N ALA A 173 0.29 -1.74 16.99
CA ALA A 173 1.64 -1.44 16.55
C ALA A 173 1.74 0.04 16.08
N SER A 174 0.85 0.46 15.19
CA SER A 174 0.84 1.79 14.58
C SER A 174 0.62 2.93 15.59
N GLU A 175 -0.30 2.77 16.55
CA GLU A 175 -0.50 3.76 17.62
C GLU A 175 0.71 3.89 18.55
N ARG A 176 1.40 2.78 18.85
CA ARG A 176 2.58 2.78 19.72
C ARG A 176 3.78 3.41 19.03
N MET A 177 3.94 3.15 17.73
CA MET A 177 4.95 3.79 16.90
C MET A 177 4.81 5.33 16.96
N ALA A 178 3.59 5.85 16.80
CA ALA A 178 3.30 7.28 16.87
C ALA A 178 3.65 7.90 18.25
N LYS A 179 3.38 7.19 19.35
CA LYS A 179 3.68 7.68 20.72
C LYS A 179 5.18 7.69 21.04
N ARG A 180 5.97 6.78 20.46
CA ARG A 180 7.41 6.63 20.75
C ARG A 180 8.32 7.57 19.97
N ALA A 181 7.80 8.26 18.94
CA ALA A 181 8.53 9.30 18.22
C ALA A 181 9.11 10.44 19.10
N ASN A 182 8.66 10.55 20.37
CA ASN A 182 8.99 11.63 21.30
C ASN A 182 9.98 11.29 22.43
N HIS A 183 10.54 10.07 22.52
CA HIS A 183 11.47 9.73 23.61
C HIS A 183 12.95 9.84 23.17
N ARG A 184 13.80 10.46 24.02
CA ARG A 184 15.26 10.56 23.85
C ARG A 184 15.96 9.51 24.71
N ASP A 185 16.92 8.79 24.13
CA ASP A 185 17.69 7.75 24.81
C ASP A 185 18.91 8.31 25.54
N LYS A 186 19.12 7.80 26.76
CA LYS A 186 20.39 7.80 27.50
C LYS A 186 20.80 6.33 27.66
N TYR A 187 22.10 6.08 27.80
CA TYR A 187 22.81 4.78 27.99
C TYR A 187 23.44 4.20 26.71
N GLU A 188 24.74 4.41 26.52
CA GLU A 188 25.37 4.29 25.20
C GLU A 188 26.48 3.22 25.06
N GLN A 189 26.95 2.55 26.12
CA GLN A 189 28.14 1.66 25.98
C GLN A 189 27.97 0.19 26.37
N ARG A 190 27.00 -0.18 27.24
CA ARG A 190 26.65 -1.61 27.49
C ARG A 190 25.59 -2.14 26.52
N PHE A 191 25.06 -1.25 25.68
CA PHE A 191 23.91 -1.47 24.83
C PHE A 191 24.29 -2.14 23.50
N GLU A 192 25.47 -1.84 22.94
CA GLU A 192 25.84 -2.22 21.58
C GLU A 192 26.07 -3.73 21.37
N ALA A 193 26.79 -4.40 22.28
CA ALA A 193 27.08 -5.84 22.15
C ALA A 193 25.81 -6.70 22.27
N ASN A 194 24.90 -6.32 23.18
CA ASN A 194 23.62 -6.99 23.36
C ASN A 194 22.65 -6.70 22.20
N GLN A 195 22.72 -5.49 21.64
CA GLN A 195 21.94 -5.10 20.46
C GLN A 195 22.28 -5.95 19.24
N GLN A 196 23.56 -6.30 19.01
CA GLN A 196 23.93 -7.14 17.85
C GLN A 196 23.29 -8.53 17.90
N ARG A 197 23.27 -9.18 19.07
CA ARG A 197 22.59 -10.48 19.23
C ARG A 197 21.09 -10.33 19.02
N ALA A 198 20.48 -9.33 19.64
CA ALA A 198 19.06 -9.06 19.48
C ALA A 198 18.69 -8.78 18.01
N PHE A 199 19.50 -8.01 17.29
CA PHE A 199 19.31 -7.75 15.86
C PHE A 199 19.37 -9.03 15.03
N LYS A 200 20.31 -9.92 15.34
CA LYS A 200 20.41 -11.23 14.68
C LYS A 200 19.15 -12.07 14.88
N ASP A 201 18.61 -12.13 16.08
CA ASP A 201 17.41 -12.92 16.38
C ASP A 201 16.17 -12.36 15.66
N LEU A 202 16.04 -11.02 15.63
CA LEU A 202 14.97 -10.38 14.88
C LEU A 202 15.15 -10.54 13.37
N ALA A 203 16.35 -10.39 12.85
CA ALA A 203 16.66 -10.60 11.43
C ALA A 203 16.31 -12.03 10.99
N ASN A 204 16.62 -13.04 11.80
CA ASN A 204 16.20 -14.42 11.56
C ASN A 204 14.68 -14.60 11.55
N THR A 205 13.96 -13.90 12.43
CA THR A 205 12.50 -13.93 12.49
C THR A 205 11.89 -13.31 11.24
N ILE A 206 12.40 -12.15 10.84
CA ILE A 206 11.95 -11.45 9.63
C ILE A 206 12.28 -12.25 8.38
N GLN A 207 13.45 -12.88 8.31
CA GLN A 207 13.83 -13.74 7.18
C GLN A 207 12.82 -14.88 6.99
N LYS A 208 12.45 -15.59 8.05
CA LYS A 208 11.45 -16.67 7.98
C LYS A 208 10.10 -16.15 7.52
N GLU A 209 9.73 -14.94 7.92
CA GLU A 209 8.49 -14.31 7.45
C GLU A 209 8.56 -13.91 5.98
N ALA A 210 9.65 -13.29 5.57
CA ALA A 210 9.91 -12.91 4.19
C ALA A 210 9.84 -14.13 3.27
N ASP A 211 10.46 -15.25 3.66
CA ASP A 211 10.43 -16.50 2.88
C ASP A 211 9.01 -17.09 2.81
N ARG A 212 8.31 -17.15 3.96
CA ARG A 212 6.93 -17.67 4.04
C ARG A 212 5.97 -16.85 3.18
N ASN A 213 6.10 -15.54 3.23
CA ASN A 213 5.21 -14.60 2.55
C ASN A 213 5.72 -14.23 1.14
N LYS A 214 6.85 -14.81 0.73
CA LYS A 214 7.48 -14.62 -0.60
C LYS A 214 7.76 -13.16 -0.91
N TRP A 215 8.36 -12.45 0.04
CA TRP A 215 8.81 -11.09 -0.21
C TRP A 215 9.83 -11.09 -1.34
N SER A 216 9.82 -10.07 -2.18
CA SER A 216 10.85 -9.88 -3.20
C SER A 216 11.97 -8.98 -2.72
N THR A 217 11.65 -8.02 -1.85
CA THR A 217 12.54 -6.94 -1.42
C THR A 217 12.32 -6.64 0.06
N ILE A 218 13.41 -6.36 0.79
CA ILE A 218 13.38 -5.71 2.11
C ILE A 218 13.95 -4.30 1.98
N TYR A 219 13.15 -3.30 2.33
CA TYR A 219 13.60 -1.91 2.47
C TYR A 219 13.96 -1.65 3.93
N LEU A 220 15.22 -1.36 4.20
CA LEU A 220 15.69 -0.88 5.50
C LEU A 220 15.64 0.64 5.51
N VAL A 221 14.83 1.18 6.41
CA VAL A 221 14.67 2.63 6.55
C VAL A 221 15.10 3.05 7.95
N GLY A 222 15.87 4.12 8.04
CA GLY A 222 16.35 4.64 9.32
C GLY A 222 17.70 5.32 9.16
N GLU A 223 18.35 5.55 10.29
CA GLU A 223 19.71 6.07 10.32
C GLU A 223 20.68 5.08 9.68
N GLN A 224 21.50 5.55 8.73
CA GLN A 224 22.43 4.72 7.95
C GLN A 224 23.28 3.75 8.80
N GLY A 225 23.77 4.18 9.97
CA GLY A 225 24.55 3.32 10.85
C GLY A 225 23.76 2.10 11.33
N LEU A 226 22.52 2.32 11.79
CA LEU A 226 21.67 1.25 12.33
C LEU A 226 21.15 0.33 11.22
N THR A 227 20.75 0.88 10.07
CA THR A 227 20.28 0.08 8.95
C THR A 227 21.39 -0.79 8.36
N THR A 228 22.61 -0.26 8.26
CA THR A 228 23.79 -1.04 7.81
C THR A 228 24.14 -2.15 8.79
N GLU A 229 24.08 -1.90 10.10
CA GLU A 229 24.32 -2.95 11.11
C GLU A 229 23.25 -4.04 11.08
N PHE A 230 21.98 -3.65 10.89
CA PHE A 230 20.88 -4.60 10.75
C PHE A 230 20.97 -5.42 9.45
N GLU A 231 21.35 -4.77 8.33
CA GLU A 231 21.57 -5.42 7.03
C GLU A 231 22.57 -6.57 7.13
N LYS A 232 23.68 -6.39 7.86
CA LYS A 232 24.70 -7.45 8.06
C LYS A 232 24.13 -8.72 8.71
N GLN A 233 23.01 -8.62 9.43
CA GLN A 233 22.35 -9.76 10.06
C GLN A 233 21.29 -10.42 9.16
N LEU A 234 20.86 -9.76 8.09
CA LEU A 234 19.90 -10.30 7.14
C LEU A 234 20.62 -11.14 6.07
N LEU A 235 20.07 -12.32 5.81
CA LEU A 235 20.53 -13.21 4.72
C LEU A 235 19.65 -13.07 3.46
N PHE A 236 18.88 -11.98 3.39
CA PHE A 236 17.90 -11.77 2.33
C PHE A 236 18.59 -11.27 1.05
N PRO A 237 18.28 -11.84 -0.13
CA PRO A 237 19.04 -11.58 -1.35
C PRO A 237 18.88 -10.16 -1.91
N THR A 238 17.78 -9.48 -1.59
CA THR A 238 17.47 -8.15 -2.14
C THR A 238 17.08 -7.20 -1.03
N VAL A 239 18.08 -6.48 -0.50
CA VAL A 239 17.92 -5.45 0.51
C VAL A 239 18.23 -4.08 -0.09
N LYS A 240 17.42 -3.07 0.25
CA LYS A 240 17.63 -1.68 -0.14
C LYS A 240 17.64 -0.80 1.09
N ILE A 241 18.64 0.07 1.24
CA ILE A 241 18.73 1.02 2.35
C ILE A 241 18.20 2.38 1.91
N ILE A 242 17.33 2.98 2.72
CA ILE A 242 16.80 4.34 2.57
C ILE A 242 17.17 5.14 3.82
N ASP A 243 18.12 6.07 3.66
CA ASP A 243 18.55 6.97 4.73
C ASP A 243 17.57 8.13 4.90
N LYS A 244 16.37 7.81 5.43
CA LYS A 244 15.33 8.78 5.77
C LYS A 244 14.71 8.44 7.10
N ASN A 245 14.42 9.46 7.89
CA ASN A 245 13.76 9.31 9.18
C ASN A 245 12.24 9.54 9.04
N TYR A 246 11.46 8.48 9.21
CA TYR A 246 9.99 8.51 9.09
C TYR A 246 9.26 8.53 10.44
N LYS A 247 9.89 8.96 11.54
CA LYS A 247 9.27 8.98 12.89
C LYS A 247 7.88 9.63 12.97
N LYS A 248 7.57 10.59 12.09
CA LYS A 248 6.29 11.32 12.07
C LYS A 248 5.32 10.87 10.98
N PHE A 249 5.71 9.90 10.16
CA PHE A 249 4.92 9.43 9.03
C PHE A 249 4.03 8.29 9.51
N SER A 250 2.78 8.29 9.06
CA SER A 250 1.91 7.12 9.12
C SER A 250 2.44 6.02 8.20
N SER A 251 2.05 4.77 8.45
CA SER A 251 2.44 3.64 7.60
C SER A 251 2.10 3.84 6.13
N LYS A 252 0.98 4.50 5.82
CA LYS A 252 0.56 4.83 4.44
C LYS A 252 1.55 5.77 3.78
N GLU A 253 1.98 6.80 4.50
CA GLU A 253 2.96 7.76 3.99
C GLU A 253 4.35 7.10 3.85
N ILE A 254 4.74 6.22 4.78
CA ILE A 254 5.99 5.44 4.68
C ILE A 254 5.99 4.60 3.40
N VAL A 255 4.95 3.78 3.19
CA VAL A 255 4.82 2.94 1.98
C VAL A 255 4.88 3.81 0.73
N GLY A 256 4.11 4.91 0.69
CA GLY A 256 4.07 5.81 -0.45
C GLY A 256 5.40 6.52 -0.75
N GLN A 257 6.23 6.78 0.26
CA GLN A 257 7.56 7.38 0.09
C GLN A 257 8.59 6.33 -0.36
N VAL A 258 8.59 5.15 0.27
CA VAL A 258 9.54 4.07 -0.02
C VAL A 258 9.34 3.53 -1.43
N LEU A 259 8.10 3.26 -1.84
CA LEU A 259 7.79 2.73 -3.18
C LEU A 259 7.92 3.77 -4.30
N ALA A 260 8.12 5.04 -3.95
CA ALA A 260 8.40 6.13 -4.89
C ALA A 260 9.89 6.54 -4.93
N SER A 261 10.74 5.90 -4.11
CA SER A 261 12.19 6.15 -4.02
C SER A 261 12.96 5.26 -4.97
#